data_AF-A0AAU5T2U3-F1
#
_entry.id   AF-A0AAU5T2U3-F1
#
_cell.length_a   1.000
_cell.length_b   1.000
_cell.length_c   1.000
_cell.angle_alpha   90.00
_cell.angle_beta   90.00
_cell.angle_gamma   90.00
#
_symmetry.space_group_name_H-M   'P 1'
#
loop_
_entity.id
_entity.type
_entity.pdbx_description
1 polymer ?
#
loop_
_entity_poly.entity_id
_entity_poly.type
_entity_poly.pdbx_seq_one_letter_code
_entity_poly.pdbx_strand_id
1 'polypeptide(L)'
;MAFGKNRQDAPFEAVHWDEITQFTVGRMMRRTVRKSKRGEGPHAVRFMRARGGDEYMVPGVYIVPAEPSGPLAKGGFRLFEDEGGRQLLCTVLPDRSDRFRVTDATGRELGSVHRTPTAKRLTQQSLWMEQPGHPAIVAPRNWARGGPGAALGRGVGRVLGGVVDSLLSFGSDEAGSGADLKPVVWVAGAEGTEGEGAAGEYGQAVLTFPRSTEGKRWYFVERDGWLDKRLAFALAVLRESETLGADHR
;
A
#
# COMPACT_ATOMS: atom_id res chain seq x y z
N MET A 1 -42.62 3.03 -23.66
CA MET A 1 -41.65 2.65 -22.62
C MET A 1 -40.31 2.40 -23.29
N ALA A 2 -39.34 3.33 -23.16
CA ALA A 2 -38.04 3.19 -23.81
C ALA A 2 -37.03 2.65 -22.79
N PHE A 3 -36.56 1.43 -23.03
CA PHE A 3 -35.50 0.75 -22.28
C PHE A 3 -34.22 1.59 -22.30
N GLY A 4 -33.66 1.86 -21.12
CA GLY A 4 -32.41 2.58 -20.95
C GLY A 4 -31.28 1.90 -21.71
N LYS A 5 -30.73 2.59 -22.70
CA LYS A 5 -29.46 2.22 -23.34
C LYS A 5 -28.43 1.98 -22.24
N ASN A 6 -27.89 0.77 -22.16
CA ASN A 6 -26.62 0.48 -21.50
C ASN A 6 -25.55 1.35 -22.16
N ARG A 7 -25.38 2.56 -21.64
CA ARG A 7 -24.26 3.43 -21.98
C ARG A 7 -23.07 2.75 -21.33
N GLN A 8 -22.34 1.94 -22.11
CA GLN A 8 -21.01 1.49 -21.69
C GLN A 8 -20.22 2.75 -21.38
N ASP A 9 -19.93 2.97 -20.10
CA ASP A 9 -19.08 4.07 -19.69
C ASP A 9 -17.75 3.90 -20.40
N ALA A 10 -17.31 4.93 -21.14
CA ALA A 10 -16.02 4.89 -21.84
C ALA A 10 -14.91 4.49 -20.84
N PRO A 11 -13.96 3.64 -21.23
CA PRO A 11 -12.88 3.24 -20.32
C PRO A 11 -12.12 4.45 -19.80
N PHE A 12 -11.66 4.38 -18.55
CA PHE A 12 -10.75 5.39 -18.01
C PHE A 12 -9.43 5.36 -18.80
N GLU A 13 -8.80 6.52 -18.93
CA GLU A 13 -7.44 6.60 -19.46
C GLU A 13 -6.51 5.76 -18.58
N ALA A 14 -5.70 4.92 -19.24
CA ALA A 14 -4.72 4.09 -18.56
C ALA A 14 -3.66 4.99 -17.93
N VAL A 15 -3.40 4.78 -16.64
CA VAL A 15 -2.37 5.50 -15.89
C VAL A 15 -1.20 4.55 -15.73
N HIS A 16 -0.02 5.01 -16.13
CA HIS A 16 1.18 4.23 -15.93
C HIS A 16 1.45 4.08 -14.42
N TRP A 17 1.90 2.90 -14.00
CA TRP A 17 1.95 2.53 -12.58
C TRP A 17 2.90 3.41 -11.75
N ASP A 18 3.91 4.02 -12.40
CA ASP A 18 4.87 4.92 -11.76
C ASP A 18 4.25 6.27 -11.38
N GLU A 19 3.10 6.66 -11.93
CA GLU A 19 2.41 7.89 -11.56
C GLU A 19 1.54 7.71 -10.31
N ILE A 20 1.27 6.46 -9.94
CA ILE A 20 0.39 6.11 -8.83
C ILE A 20 1.09 6.44 -7.51
N THR A 21 0.52 7.37 -6.74
CA THR A 21 1.00 7.75 -5.40
C THR A 21 0.02 7.41 -4.30
N GLN A 22 -1.26 7.30 -4.64
CA GLN A 22 -2.34 6.90 -3.75
C GLN A 22 -3.06 5.69 -4.33
N PHE A 23 -3.08 4.59 -3.58
CA PHE A 23 -3.64 3.33 -4.07
C PHE A 23 -4.29 2.47 -2.99
N THR A 24 -5.12 1.53 -3.42
CA THR A 24 -5.73 0.49 -2.60
C THR A 24 -5.55 -0.86 -3.29
N VAL A 25 -5.81 -1.96 -2.59
CA VAL A 25 -5.75 -3.31 -3.17
C VAL A 25 -7.11 -3.96 -3.01
N GLY A 26 -7.64 -4.50 -4.10
CA GLY A 26 -8.88 -5.29 -4.05
C GLY A 26 -9.60 -5.40 -5.39
N ARG A 27 -10.87 -5.80 -5.32
CA ARG A 27 -11.76 -6.02 -6.47
C ARG A 27 -12.82 -4.94 -6.65
N MET A 28 -13.08 -4.12 -5.63
CA MET A 28 -14.15 -3.13 -5.67
C MET A 28 -13.82 -2.00 -6.66
N MET A 29 -14.72 -1.70 -7.58
CA MET A 29 -14.62 -0.64 -8.59
C MET A 29 -15.40 0.61 -8.22
N ARG A 30 -16.51 0.48 -7.48
CA ARG A 30 -17.33 1.62 -7.03
C ARG A 30 -17.82 1.38 -5.62
N ARG A 31 -17.79 2.43 -4.78
CA ARG A 31 -18.52 2.41 -3.50
C ARG A 31 -20.02 2.44 -3.81
N THR A 32 -20.68 1.30 -3.64
CA THR A 32 -22.14 1.22 -3.70
C THR A 32 -22.69 1.06 -2.29
N VAL A 33 -23.70 1.85 -1.92
CA VAL A 33 -24.32 1.82 -0.59
C VAL A 33 -25.06 0.50 -0.33
N ARG A 34 -25.40 -0.25 -1.39
CA ARG A 34 -25.97 -1.60 -1.32
C ARG A 34 -24.92 -2.62 -1.74
N LYS A 35 -24.78 -3.72 -0.97
CA LYS A 35 -23.99 -4.92 -1.30
C LYS A 35 -24.41 -5.46 -2.67
N SER A 36 -23.80 -4.95 -3.73
CA SER A 36 -24.05 -5.35 -5.10
C SER A 36 -22.74 -5.82 -5.69
N LYS A 37 -22.69 -7.09 -6.11
CA LYS A 37 -21.55 -7.63 -6.87
C LYS A 37 -21.34 -6.95 -8.23
N ARG A 38 -22.29 -6.10 -8.68
CA ARG A 38 -22.19 -5.34 -9.94
C ARG A 38 -21.08 -4.26 -9.94
N GLY A 39 -20.35 -4.10 -8.85
CA GLY A 39 -19.21 -3.19 -8.72
C GLY A 39 -17.88 -3.88 -8.48
N GLU A 40 -17.77 -5.21 -8.65
CA GLU A 40 -16.51 -5.94 -8.50
C GLU A 40 -15.86 -6.16 -9.88
N GLY A 41 -14.54 -6.00 -9.94
CA GLY A 41 -13.69 -6.26 -11.10
C GLY A 41 -12.48 -7.12 -10.73
N PRO A 42 -11.47 -7.21 -11.62
CA PRO A 42 -10.29 -8.05 -11.39
C PRO A 42 -9.52 -7.64 -10.13
N HIS A 43 -8.81 -8.58 -9.51
CA HIS A 43 -7.99 -8.24 -8.34
C HIS A 43 -6.82 -7.35 -8.78
N ALA A 44 -6.71 -6.15 -8.22
CA ALA A 44 -5.75 -5.16 -8.68
C ALA A 44 -5.31 -4.21 -7.55
N VAL A 45 -4.13 -3.61 -7.74
CA VAL A 45 -3.80 -2.30 -7.18
C VAL A 45 -4.64 -1.28 -7.93
N ARG A 46 -5.39 -0.48 -7.18
CA ARG A 46 -6.40 0.45 -7.70
C ARG A 46 -6.12 1.85 -7.22
N PHE A 47 -6.45 2.83 -8.05
CA PHE A 47 -6.34 4.25 -7.73
C PHE A 47 -7.69 4.95 -7.93
N MET A 48 -7.85 6.10 -7.29
CA MET A 48 -9.11 6.85 -7.34
C MET A 48 -9.19 7.73 -8.59
N ARG A 49 -10.33 7.72 -9.26
CA ARG A 49 -10.70 8.68 -10.31
C ARG A 49 -12.12 9.16 -10.09
N ALA A 50 -12.31 10.47 -10.22
CA ALA A 50 -13.63 11.07 -10.22
C ALA A 50 -14.14 11.17 -11.66
N ARG A 51 -15.41 10.80 -11.88
CA ARG A 51 -16.10 11.01 -13.16
C ARG A 51 -17.56 11.31 -12.90
N GLY A 52 -18.03 12.45 -13.39
CA GLY A 52 -19.45 12.82 -13.28
C GLY A 52 -19.95 12.92 -11.83
N GLY A 53 -19.08 13.28 -10.87
CA GLY A 53 -19.40 13.38 -9.44
C GLY A 53 -19.30 12.06 -8.67
N ASP A 54 -19.03 10.94 -9.34
CA ASP A 54 -18.82 9.62 -8.73
C ASP A 54 -17.32 9.29 -8.62
N GLU A 55 -16.93 8.68 -7.50
CA GLU A 55 -15.58 8.14 -7.28
C GLU A 55 -15.49 6.66 -7.72
N TYR A 56 -14.49 6.37 -8.56
CA TYR A 56 -14.19 5.05 -9.07
C TYR A 56 -12.80 4.61 -8.62
N MET A 57 -12.67 3.33 -8.27
CA MET A 57 -11.41 2.65 -7.99
C MET A 57 -10.97 1.90 -9.24
N VAL A 58 -10.17 2.57 -10.06
CA VAL A 58 -9.73 2.07 -11.37
C VAL A 58 -8.53 1.12 -11.19
N PRO A 59 -8.49 -0.04 -11.87
CA PRO A 59 -7.31 -0.90 -11.81
C PRO A 59 -6.12 -0.22 -12.50
N GLY A 60 -4.97 -0.21 -11.83
CA GLY A 60 -3.70 0.26 -12.40
C GLY A 60 -2.65 -0.83 -12.51
N VAL A 61 -2.67 -1.81 -11.61
CA VAL A 61 -1.79 -2.98 -11.67
C VAL A 61 -2.58 -4.22 -11.30
N TYR A 62 -2.61 -5.20 -12.19
CA TYR A 62 -3.38 -6.42 -12.05
C TYR A 62 -2.61 -7.47 -11.25
N ILE A 63 -3.29 -8.13 -10.32
CA ILE A 63 -2.70 -9.10 -9.40
C ILE A 63 -3.11 -10.50 -9.85
N VAL A 64 -2.13 -11.32 -10.18
CA VAL A 64 -2.33 -12.71 -10.60
C VAL A 64 -1.59 -13.64 -9.64
N PRO A 65 -2.25 -14.63 -9.02
CA PRO A 65 -1.57 -15.64 -8.20
C PRO A 65 -0.44 -16.33 -8.97
N ALA A 66 0.69 -16.60 -8.30
CA ALA A 66 1.75 -17.37 -8.93
C ALA A 66 1.35 -18.85 -9.11
N GLU A 67 0.57 -19.35 -8.16
CA GLU A 67 -0.11 -20.65 -8.19
C GLU A 67 -1.63 -20.45 -8.22
N PRO A 68 -2.37 -21.04 -9.18
CA PRO A 68 -3.79 -20.75 -9.39
C PRO A 68 -4.72 -21.00 -8.19
N SER A 69 -4.36 -21.93 -7.30
CA SER A 69 -5.17 -22.34 -6.15
C SER A 69 -4.58 -21.95 -4.80
N GLY A 70 -3.43 -21.25 -4.78
CA GLY A 70 -2.74 -20.85 -3.56
C GLY A 70 -3.16 -19.44 -3.09
N PRO A 71 -3.24 -19.18 -1.77
CA PRO A 71 -3.36 -17.81 -1.29
C PRO A 71 -2.09 -17.02 -1.62
N LEU A 72 -2.22 -15.75 -1.99
CA LEU A 72 -1.11 -14.88 -2.43
C LEU A 72 -0.04 -14.79 -1.34
N ALA A 73 -0.46 -14.72 -0.08
CA ALA A 73 0.43 -14.67 1.09
C ALA A 73 1.17 -15.98 1.40
N LYS A 74 0.96 -17.07 0.64
CA LYS A 74 1.74 -18.31 0.75
C LYS A 74 2.41 -18.69 -0.56
N GLY A 75 1.68 -18.64 -1.67
CA GLY A 75 2.17 -19.06 -3.00
C GLY A 75 2.86 -17.95 -3.79
N GLY A 76 2.75 -16.69 -3.36
CA GLY A 76 3.24 -15.54 -4.12
C GLY A 76 2.31 -15.16 -5.28
N PHE A 77 2.71 -14.13 -6.01
CA PHE A 77 1.91 -13.50 -7.05
C PHE A 77 2.77 -12.74 -8.06
N ARG A 78 2.17 -12.37 -9.18
CA ARG A 78 2.74 -11.53 -10.22
C ARG A 78 1.87 -10.30 -10.40
N LEU A 79 2.51 -9.18 -10.68
CA LEU A 79 1.86 -7.91 -10.96
C LEU A 79 2.01 -7.60 -12.44
N PHE A 80 0.93 -7.17 -13.09
CA PHE A 80 0.90 -6.85 -14.52
C PHE A 80 0.32 -5.45 -14.76
N GLU A 81 0.81 -4.77 -15.79
CA GLU A 81 0.28 -3.45 -16.20
C GLU A 81 -1.04 -3.58 -16.97
N ASP A 82 -1.28 -4.72 -17.61
CA ASP A 82 -2.49 -5.00 -18.37
C ASP A 82 -3.30 -6.18 -17.82
N GLU A 83 -4.61 -6.11 -18.01
CA GLU A 83 -5.54 -7.16 -17.60
C GLU A 83 -5.25 -8.51 -18.25
N GLY A 84 -4.70 -8.48 -19.48
CA GLY A 84 -4.35 -9.68 -20.24
C GLY A 84 -3.10 -10.40 -19.73
N GLY A 85 -2.40 -9.84 -18.73
CA GLY A 85 -1.21 -10.47 -18.15
C GLY A 85 -0.02 -10.55 -19.12
N ARG A 86 0.08 -9.61 -20.06
CA ARG A 86 1.13 -9.59 -21.10
C ARG A 86 2.34 -8.77 -20.69
N GLN A 87 2.12 -7.72 -19.91
CA GLN A 87 3.14 -6.78 -19.46
C GLN A 87 3.44 -7.04 -17.98
N LEU A 88 4.36 -7.97 -17.73
CA LEU A 88 4.81 -8.28 -16.38
C LEU A 88 5.51 -7.06 -15.79
N LEU A 89 5.05 -6.60 -14.64
CA LEU A 89 5.65 -5.50 -13.88
C LEU A 89 6.68 -6.02 -12.88
N CYS A 90 6.25 -6.95 -12.03
CA CYS A 90 7.12 -7.63 -11.06
C CYS A 90 6.56 -8.98 -10.63
N THR A 91 7.44 -9.80 -10.08
CA THR A 91 7.12 -11.11 -9.50
C THR A 91 7.46 -11.09 -8.01
N VAL A 92 6.54 -11.60 -7.19
CA VAL A 92 6.66 -11.70 -5.73
C VAL A 92 6.52 -13.16 -5.33
N LEU A 93 7.62 -13.80 -4.92
CA LEU A 93 7.63 -15.22 -4.57
C LEU A 93 8.16 -15.44 -3.15
N PRO A 94 7.64 -16.44 -2.43
CA PRO A 94 8.25 -16.86 -1.17
C PRO A 94 9.68 -17.35 -1.41
N ASP A 95 10.62 -16.80 -0.65
CA ASP A 95 12.04 -17.23 -0.64
C ASP A 95 12.34 -18.03 0.64
N ARG A 96 11.64 -17.70 1.73
CA ARG A 96 11.65 -18.41 3.02
C ARG A 96 10.27 -18.30 3.67
N SER A 97 10.06 -18.96 4.82
CA SER A 97 8.78 -18.94 5.54
C SER A 97 8.29 -17.53 5.95
N ASP A 98 9.24 -16.60 6.10
CA ASP A 98 9.05 -15.23 6.54
C ASP A 98 9.51 -14.17 5.53
N ARG A 99 9.98 -14.57 4.34
CA ARG A 99 10.53 -13.65 3.33
C ARG A 99 9.93 -13.87 1.95
N PHE A 100 9.55 -12.78 1.31
CA PHE A 100 9.12 -12.71 -0.09
C PHE A 100 10.13 -11.92 -0.90
N ARG A 101 10.69 -12.53 -1.94
CA ARG A 101 11.56 -11.85 -2.89
C ARG A 101 10.73 -11.14 -3.94
N VAL A 102 11.10 -9.90 -4.26
CA VAL A 102 10.47 -9.09 -5.30
C VAL A 102 11.47 -8.87 -6.43
N THR A 103 11.12 -9.31 -7.63
CA THR A 103 11.94 -9.14 -8.84
C THR A 103 11.19 -8.37 -9.91
N ASP A 104 11.89 -7.61 -10.75
CA ASP A 104 11.27 -6.99 -11.92
C ASP A 104 10.93 -8.00 -13.02
N ALA A 105 10.44 -7.48 -14.15
CA ALA A 105 10.12 -8.26 -15.35
C ALA A 105 11.31 -9.04 -15.94
N THR A 106 12.54 -8.57 -15.70
CA THR A 106 13.78 -9.19 -16.19
C THR A 106 14.37 -10.20 -15.19
N GLY A 107 13.76 -10.33 -14.01
CA GLY A 107 14.25 -11.18 -12.93
C GLY A 107 15.29 -10.51 -12.03
N ARG A 108 15.59 -9.23 -12.21
CA ARG A 108 16.49 -8.49 -11.31
C ARG A 108 15.80 -8.25 -9.97
N GLU A 109 16.50 -8.51 -8.88
CA GLU A 109 15.98 -8.28 -7.53
C GLU A 109 15.79 -6.77 -7.29
N LEU A 110 14.56 -6.41 -6.95
CA LEU A 110 14.17 -5.07 -6.50
C LEU A 110 14.26 -4.94 -4.99
N GLY A 111 14.11 -6.06 -4.28
CA GLY A 111 14.20 -6.13 -2.82
C GLY A 111 13.38 -7.28 -2.25
N SER A 112 13.02 -7.16 -0.98
CA SER A 112 12.20 -8.18 -0.32
C SER A 112 11.24 -7.61 0.71
N VAL A 113 10.12 -8.31 0.90
CA VAL A 113 9.14 -8.06 1.96
C VAL A 113 9.25 -9.17 2.98
N HIS A 114 9.32 -8.79 4.26
CA HIS A 114 9.56 -9.71 5.35
C HIS A 114 8.41 -9.66 6.36
N ARG A 115 8.11 -10.81 6.95
CA ARG A 115 7.25 -10.91 8.12
C ARG A 115 8.04 -10.55 9.37
N THR A 116 7.45 -9.73 10.21
CA THR A 116 8.05 -9.37 11.49
C THR A 116 8.08 -10.60 12.40
N PRO A 117 9.27 -10.97 12.92
CA PRO A 117 9.41 -12.06 13.86
C PRO A 117 8.53 -11.87 15.09
N THR A 118 8.03 -12.95 15.67
CA THR A 118 7.09 -12.89 16.82
C THR A 118 7.62 -12.01 17.97
N ALA A 119 8.93 -12.08 18.25
CA ALA A 119 9.58 -11.28 19.28
C ALA A 119 9.45 -9.75 19.07
N LYS A 120 9.32 -9.28 17.82
CA LYS A 120 9.24 -7.86 17.46
C LYS A 120 7.82 -7.37 17.17
N ARG A 121 6.80 -8.25 17.20
CA ARG A 121 5.41 -7.88 16.84
C ARG A 121 4.73 -6.93 17.83
N LEU A 122 5.26 -6.79 19.05
CA LEU A 122 4.76 -5.83 20.03
C LEU A 122 5.20 -4.38 19.71
N THR A 123 6.33 -4.22 19.04
CA THR A 123 6.94 -2.92 18.72
C THR A 123 6.84 -2.54 17.25
N GLN A 124 6.65 -3.52 16.36
CA GLN A 124 6.57 -3.35 14.90
C GLN A 124 5.27 -3.96 14.34
N GLN A 125 4.85 -3.47 13.16
CA GLN A 125 3.76 -4.07 12.38
C GLN A 125 4.18 -5.42 11.80
N SER A 126 3.25 -6.15 11.18
CA SER A 126 3.48 -7.52 10.70
C SER A 126 4.44 -7.64 9.52
N LEU A 127 4.65 -6.57 8.74
CA LEU A 127 5.48 -6.59 7.53
C LEU A 127 6.45 -5.41 7.50
N TRP A 128 7.64 -5.65 6.97
CA TRP A 128 8.69 -4.66 6.72
C TRP A 128 9.38 -4.98 5.38
N MET A 129 10.20 -4.08 4.85
CA MET A 129 10.82 -4.21 3.51
C MET A 129 12.31 -3.93 3.54
N GLU A 130 13.01 -4.49 2.57
CA GLU A 130 14.39 -4.16 2.21
C GLU A 130 14.45 -3.82 0.72
N GLN A 131 15.20 -2.77 0.39
CA GLN A 131 15.52 -2.39 -0.98
C GLN A 131 17.04 -2.28 -1.11
N PRO A 132 17.68 -2.92 -2.09
CA PRO A 132 19.13 -2.83 -2.29
C PRO A 132 19.59 -1.38 -2.40
N GLY A 133 20.65 -1.01 -1.66
CA GLY A 133 21.20 0.34 -1.65
C GLY A 133 20.52 1.32 -0.68
N HIS A 134 19.53 0.89 0.09
CA HIS A 134 18.81 1.73 1.04
C HIS A 134 18.65 1.08 2.43
N PRO A 135 18.43 1.86 3.50
CA PRO A 135 18.12 1.32 4.82
C PRO A 135 16.84 0.47 4.81
N ALA A 136 16.76 -0.48 5.76
CA ALA A 136 15.55 -1.26 5.97
C ALA A 136 14.35 -0.35 6.29
N ILE A 137 13.19 -0.72 5.74
CA ILE A 137 11.94 0.02 5.85
C ILE A 137 11.02 -0.72 6.80
N VAL A 138 10.93 -0.24 8.04
CA VAL A 138 10.13 -0.88 9.10
C VAL A 138 8.88 -0.07 9.39
N ALA A 139 7.87 -0.67 10.01
CA ALA A 139 6.70 0.08 10.50
C ALA A 139 6.60 -0.02 12.03
N PRO A 140 7.20 0.91 12.79
CA PRO A 140 7.12 0.95 14.24
C PRO A 140 5.69 1.26 14.70
N ARG A 141 5.16 0.50 15.65
CA ARG A 141 3.82 0.72 16.23
C ARG A 141 3.70 2.05 16.98
N ASN A 142 4.82 2.56 17.49
CA ASN A 142 4.87 3.78 18.30
C ASN A 142 5.29 5.03 17.52
N TRP A 143 5.41 4.96 16.19
CA TRP A 143 5.86 6.09 15.38
C TRP A 143 5.06 7.38 15.63
N ALA A 144 3.73 7.28 15.60
CA ALA A 144 2.83 8.40 15.83
C ALA A 144 2.53 8.68 17.32
N ARG A 145 3.42 8.31 18.27
CA ARG A 145 3.22 8.67 19.69
C ARG A 145 3.48 10.15 19.98
N GLY A 146 4.23 10.87 19.15
CA GLY A 146 4.48 12.31 19.32
C GLY A 146 3.48 13.27 18.67
N GLY A 147 2.50 12.77 17.91
CA GLY A 147 1.62 13.60 17.09
C GLY A 147 2.29 14.12 15.80
N PRO A 148 1.51 14.69 14.86
CA PRO A 148 2.03 15.17 13.56
C PRO A 148 3.13 16.24 13.70
N GLY A 149 3.06 17.06 14.76
CA GLY A 149 4.05 18.09 15.06
C GLY A 149 5.40 17.59 15.58
N ALA A 150 5.48 16.36 16.10
CA ALA A 150 6.75 15.81 16.58
C ALA A 150 7.66 15.33 15.44
N ALA A 151 7.10 15.04 14.26
CA ALA A 151 7.85 14.62 13.07
C ALA A 151 8.43 15.80 12.27
N LEU A 152 7.86 17.01 12.41
CA LEU A 152 8.29 18.20 11.66
C LEU A 152 9.43 18.98 12.34
N GLY A 153 9.74 18.68 13.60
CA GLY A 153 10.58 19.56 14.43
C GLY A 153 12.05 19.21 14.58
N ARG A 154 12.54 18.04 14.11
CA ARG A 154 13.90 17.59 14.46
C ARG A 154 14.58 16.78 13.35
N GLY A 155 15.53 17.42 12.65
CA GLY A 155 16.59 16.73 11.90
C GLY A 155 16.64 17.00 10.40
N VAL A 156 17.30 18.09 10.03
CA VAL A 156 18.08 18.34 8.79
C VAL A 156 17.64 17.66 7.48
N GLY A 157 17.11 18.49 6.57
CA GLY A 157 17.40 18.39 5.13
C GLY A 157 16.52 17.44 4.30
N ARG A 158 15.58 18.05 3.57
CA ARG A 158 14.86 17.47 2.41
C ARG A 158 13.71 16.51 2.77
N VAL A 159 12.69 17.03 3.44
CA VAL A 159 11.37 16.39 3.50
C VAL A 159 10.61 16.76 2.23
N LEU A 160 10.53 15.83 1.28
CA LEU A 160 9.75 15.97 0.05
C LEU A 160 8.26 15.82 0.39
N GLY A 161 7.47 16.84 0.06
CA GLY A 161 6.17 17.17 0.67
C GLY A 161 4.98 16.21 0.45
N GLY A 162 5.11 15.07 -0.24
CA GLY A 162 3.93 14.27 -0.62
C GLY A 162 3.29 13.42 0.49
N VAL A 163 4.10 12.78 1.33
CA VAL A 163 3.62 11.80 2.34
C VAL A 163 3.16 12.50 3.63
N VAL A 164 3.80 13.62 3.98
CA VAL A 164 3.50 14.41 5.18
C VAL A 164 2.21 15.21 5.04
N ASP A 165 1.93 15.78 3.85
CA ASP A 165 0.67 16.48 3.59
C ASP A 165 -0.54 15.54 3.72
N SER A 166 -0.37 14.26 3.35
CA SER A 166 -1.39 13.24 3.61
C SER A 166 -1.62 13.09 5.11
N LEU A 167 -0.57 13.03 5.94
CA LEU A 167 -0.71 12.94 7.41
C LEU A 167 -1.32 14.21 8.04
N LEU A 168 -1.04 15.40 7.48
CA LEU A 168 -1.50 16.69 7.99
C LEU A 168 -2.93 17.03 7.56
N SER A 169 -3.33 16.67 6.34
CA SER A 169 -4.69 16.89 5.81
C SER A 169 -5.76 16.09 6.56
N PHE A 170 -5.39 15.04 7.31
CA PHE A 170 -6.31 14.31 8.19
C PHE A 170 -6.44 14.91 9.59
N GLY A 171 -5.65 15.93 9.93
CA GLY A 171 -5.69 16.60 11.24
C GLY A 171 -6.50 17.90 11.26
N SER A 172 -7.03 18.36 10.13
CA SER A 172 -7.56 19.73 9.99
C SER A 172 -9.07 19.88 9.81
N ASP A 173 -9.86 18.81 9.74
CA ASP A 173 -11.32 18.93 9.60
C ASP A 173 -12.07 18.47 10.85
N GLU A 174 -12.54 19.48 11.59
CA GLU A 174 -13.64 19.53 12.57
C GLU A 174 -13.73 18.48 13.69
N ALA A 175 -13.79 19.01 14.91
CA ALA A 175 -14.09 18.31 16.16
C ALA A 175 -15.31 17.39 16.06
N GLY A 176 -15.08 16.08 15.96
CA GLY A 176 -16.09 15.04 16.05
C GLY A 176 -15.49 13.78 16.68
N SER A 177 -16.12 13.26 17.73
CA SER A 177 -15.61 12.22 18.62
C SER A 177 -15.50 10.82 17.98
N GLY A 178 -14.48 10.61 17.14
CA GLY A 178 -13.99 9.28 16.76
C GLY A 178 -12.63 9.05 17.40
N ALA A 179 -12.40 7.91 18.05
CA ALA A 179 -11.06 7.55 18.48
C ALA A 179 -10.16 7.40 17.23
N ASP A 180 -9.40 8.44 16.90
CA ASP A 180 -8.54 8.46 15.72
C ASP A 180 -7.56 7.29 15.77
N LEU A 181 -7.80 6.32 14.89
CA LEU A 181 -6.90 5.18 14.75
C LEU A 181 -5.61 5.70 14.11
N LYS A 182 -4.52 5.60 14.86
CA LYS A 182 -3.20 6.07 14.40
C LYS A 182 -2.82 5.41 13.05
N PRO A 183 -2.29 6.20 12.09
CA PRO A 183 -1.83 5.66 10.82
C PRO A 183 -0.67 4.69 11.04
N VAL A 184 -0.54 3.73 10.13
CA VAL A 184 0.66 2.91 10.01
C VAL A 184 1.63 3.64 9.08
N VAL A 185 2.86 3.84 9.52
CA VAL A 185 3.91 4.51 8.74
C VAL A 185 5.10 3.58 8.63
N TRP A 186 5.53 3.33 7.40
CA TRP A 186 6.76 2.64 7.06
C TRP A 186 7.88 3.65 6.85
N VAL A 187 9.00 3.41 7.51
CA VAL A 187 10.06 4.38 7.73
C VAL A 187 11.41 3.74 7.49
N ALA A 188 12.30 4.47 6.83
CA ALA A 188 13.66 4.03 6.55
C ALA A 188 14.64 4.66 7.53
N GLY A 189 15.63 3.88 7.98
CA GLY A 189 16.68 4.39 8.86
C GLY A 189 16.22 4.65 10.30
N ALA A 190 15.08 4.07 10.72
CA ALA A 190 14.73 4.04 12.13
C ALA A 190 15.69 3.12 12.88
N GLU A 191 16.69 3.69 13.57
CA GLU A 191 17.58 2.92 14.45
C GLU A 191 16.79 2.27 15.60
N GLY A 192 17.21 1.06 15.99
CA GLY A 192 16.51 0.21 16.96
C GLY A 192 16.54 -1.28 16.65
N THR A 193 17.26 -1.70 15.61
CA THR A 193 17.67 -3.09 15.46
C THR A 193 19.08 -3.21 16.05
N GLU A 194 19.14 -3.72 17.28
CA GLU A 194 20.34 -4.00 18.09
C GLU A 194 20.96 -2.78 18.80
N GLY A 195 20.60 -2.62 20.08
CA GLY A 195 21.21 -1.65 21.00
C GLY A 195 20.18 -0.96 21.89
N GLU A 196 20.27 -1.19 23.20
CA GLU A 196 19.62 -0.33 24.19
C GLU A 196 20.19 1.09 24.06
N GLY A 197 19.45 2.00 23.44
CA GLY A 197 19.89 3.38 23.27
C GLY A 197 18.87 4.26 22.56
N ALA A 198 18.43 5.31 23.27
CA ALA A 198 17.79 6.53 22.80
C ALA A 198 16.71 6.45 21.69
N ALA A 199 15.46 6.69 22.11
CA ALA A 199 14.43 7.27 21.25
C ALA A 199 14.94 8.60 20.67
N GLY A 200 15.36 8.60 19.40
CA GLY A 200 16.11 9.75 18.90
C GLY A 200 16.34 9.90 17.40
N GLU A 201 15.80 9.05 16.52
CA GLU A 201 15.71 9.42 15.09
C GLU A 201 14.53 8.68 14.46
N TYR A 202 13.42 9.40 14.32
CA TYR A 202 12.23 8.90 13.65
C TYR A 202 12.48 8.93 12.14
N GLY A 203 13.39 8.11 11.60
CA GLY A 203 13.77 7.97 10.18
C GLY A 203 12.74 8.28 9.06
N GLN A 204 13.18 8.42 7.82
CA GLN A 204 12.35 8.95 6.74
C GLN A 204 11.08 8.12 6.46
N ALA A 205 9.89 8.72 6.54
CA ALA A 205 8.64 8.08 6.13
C ALA A 205 8.60 7.90 4.60
N VAL A 206 8.33 6.67 4.14
CA VAL A 206 8.33 6.32 2.71
C VAL A 206 7.01 5.72 2.23
N LEU A 207 6.20 5.18 3.15
CA LEU A 207 4.87 4.64 2.84
C LEU A 207 3.94 4.82 4.04
N THR A 208 2.72 5.28 3.80
CA THR A 208 1.71 5.50 4.86
C THR A 208 0.41 4.78 4.55
N PHE A 209 -0.21 4.22 5.59
CA PHE A 209 -1.54 3.63 5.56
C PHE A 209 -2.40 4.21 6.70
N PRO A 210 -3.25 5.20 6.42
CA PRO A 210 -4.19 5.74 7.39
C PRO A 210 -5.18 4.65 7.81
N ARG A 211 -5.44 4.57 9.12
CA ARG A 211 -6.47 3.67 9.66
C ARG A 211 -7.75 4.48 9.80
N SER A 212 -8.80 4.06 9.11
CA SER A 212 -10.12 4.68 9.20
C SER A 212 -11.17 3.66 9.62
N THR A 213 -12.12 4.08 10.45
CA THR A 213 -13.34 3.34 10.79
C THR A 213 -14.32 3.28 9.62
N GLU A 214 -14.20 4.19 8.65
CA GLU A 214 -15.03 4.24 7.43
C GLU A 214 -14.65 3.19 6.38
N GLY A 215 -13.63 2.36 6.66
CA GLY A 215 -13.19 1.29 5.77
C GLY A 215 -12.48 1.76 4.49
N LYS A 216 -12.11 3.04 4.38
CA LYS A 216 -11.20 3.52 3.32
C LYS A 216 -9.79 3.00 3.62
N ARG A 217 -9.17 2.31 2.67
CA ARG A 217 -7.86 1.67 2.82
C ARG A 217 -6.91 2.16 1.73
N TRP A 218 -6.32 3.30 1.99
CA TRP A 218 -5.41 3.94 1.04
C TRP A 218 -3.98 3.85 1.54
N TYR A 219 -3.10 3.48 0.64
CA TYR A 219 -1.67 3.52 0.78
C TYR A 219 -1.18 4.77 0.05
N PHE A 220 -0.21 5.46 0.65
CA PHE A 220 0.37 6.68 0.12
C PHE A 220 1.89 6.51 0.02
N VAL A 221 2.41 6.65 -1.18
CA VAL A 221 3.84 6.62 -1.51
C VAL A 221 4.21 7.94 -2.20
N GLU A 222 5.43 8.40 -1.97
CA GLU A 222 5.92 9.60 -2.61
C GLU A 222 6.04 9.43 -4.13
N ARG A 223 5.79 10.49 -4.91
CA ARG A 223 5.89 10.42 -6.38
C ARG A 223 7.31 10.14 -6.84
N ASP A 224 8.23 10.96 -6.38
CA ASP A 224 9.64 11.00 -6.79
C ASP A 224 10.57 10.50 -5.67
N GLY A 225 10.02 9.68 -4.77
CA GLY A 225 10.76 9.06 -3.68
C GLY A 225 11.65 7.91 -4.18
N TRP A 226 12.67 7.57 -3.40
CA TRP A 226 13.59 6.49 -3.74
C TRP A 226 13.00 5.08 -3.56
N LEU A 227 11.87 4.93 -2.84
CA LEU A 227 11.19 3.66 -2.67
C LEU A 227 10.61 3.19 -4.01
N ASP A 228 11.03 2.01 -4.48
CA ASP A 228 10.44 1.39 -5.65
C ASP A 228 8.96 1.06 -5.37
N LYS A 229 8.05 1.64 -6.17
CA LYS A 229 6.60 1.47 -5.96
C LYS A 229 6.16 0.01 -6.10
N ARG A 230 6.90 -0.82 -6.83
CA ARG A 230 6.62 -2.26 -6.94
C ARG A 230 6.83 -2.97 -5.60
N LEU A 231 7.79 -2.53 -4.77
CA LEU A 231 7.93 -3.00 -3.39
C LEU A 231 6.76 -2.55 -2.52
N ALA A 232 6.32 -1.30 -2.65
CA ALA A 232 5.16 -0.79 -1.91
C ALA A 232 3.87 -1.55 -2.28
N PHE A 233 3.66 -1.84 -3.57
CA PHE A 233 2.55 -2.68 -4.04
C PHE A 233 2.65 -4.09 -3.49
N ALA A 234 3.83 -4.71 -3.53
CA ALA A 234 4.05 -6.05 -3.00
C ALA A 234 3.67 -6.13 -1.50
N LEU A 235 4.12 -5.18 -0.69
CA LEU A 235 3.79 -5.12 0.73
C LEU A 235 2.29 -4.94 0.96
N ALA A 236 1.63 -4.05 0.21
CA ALA A 236 0.20 -3.81 0.36
C ALA A 236 -0.63 -5.06 0.00
N VAL A 237 -0.28 -5.76 -1.09
CA VAL A 237 -0.96 -7.00 -1.49
C VAL A 237 -0.79 -8.08 -0.43
N LEU A 238 0.43 -8.32 0.05
CA LEU A 238 0.68 -9.28 1.13
C LEU A 238 -0.14 -8.94 2.39
N ARG A 239 -0.15 -7.66 2.79
CA ARG A 239 -0.87 -7.20 3.98
C ARG A 239 -2.38 -7.42 3.85
N GLU A 240 -2.99 -7.04 2.73
CA GLU A 240 -4.43 -7.19 2.53
C GLU A 240 -4.83 -8.67 2.37
N SER A 241 -4.00 -9.50 1.73
CA SER A 241 -4.23 -10.96 1.65
C SER A 241 -4.19 -11.62 3.03
N GLU A 242 -3.22 -11.28 3.89
CA GLU A 242 -3.10 -11.82 5.24
C GLU A 242 -4.23 -11.39 6.18
N THR A 243 -4.65 -10.12 6.09
CA THR A 243 -5.61 -9.56 7.05
C THR A 243 -7.07 -9.86 6.72
N LEU A 244 -7.38 -10.16 5.45
CA LEU A 244 -8.78 -10.15 4.98
C LEU A 244 -9.16 -11.40 4.20
N GLY A 245 -8.20 -12.24 3.83
CA GLY A 245 -8.43 -13.26 2.83
C GLY A 245 -8.96 -12.64 1.55
N ALA A 246 -8.41 -11.50 1.11
CA ALA A 246 -8.81 -10.78 -0.12
C ALA A 246 -8.73 -11.68 -1.38
N ASP A 247 -8.01 -12.79 -1.27
CA ASP A 247 -7.88 -13.84 -2.27
C ASP A 247 -9.17 -14.68 -2.41
N HIS A 248 -10.06 -14.67 -1.41
CA HIS A 248 -11.22 -15.56 -1.26
C HIS A 248 -12.60 -14.89 -1.40
N ARG A 249 -12.68 -13.60 -1.76
CA ARG A 249 -13.97 -12.90 -1.95
C ARG A 249 -14.19 -12.42 -3.37
#